data_AF-A0A836U4E4-F1
#
_entry.id   AF-A0A836U4E4-F1
#
_cell.length_a   1.000
_cell.length_b   1.000
_cell.length_c   1.000
_cell.angle_alpha   90.00
_cell.angle_beta   90.00
_cell.angle_gamma   90.00
#
_symmetry.space_group_name_H-M   'P 1'
#
loop_
_entity.id
_entity.type
_entity.pdbx_description
1 polymer ?
#
loop_
_entity_poly.entity_id
_entity_poly.type
_entity_poly.pdbx_seq_one_letter_code
_entity_poly.pdbx_strand_id
1 'polypeptide(L)'
;ADLNAPWLFTPGNAELRTPGAMPVLSSCPASCRSLRLGEVQFLLPDTSSSKMLQSDRHLLEHELSAAGPAAILTHYPMDVLDADSRAWIEALLAEHPVELYLAGHRHFDRTRSIHGCQEIMTRGLDPDKAFGGPPGIHLLQRHDDGTWTAEAIPWPHAHNLLPAETEHSPVGWSIHGDPLEAMQQTQRTDLNVLELRPREPTYNLAATADELASLRRDRAIYLSWHLPNLTWNETSAAVEGEQIVARQVDDARACGVDALTVHVPRIGAARMSDAQGARTDAWETFLACYDKLFRAAAADGIRLSIENIHNAPGTPEDRTSREFATEIGEYLDWIAADRIGGDITRIGAHFDVGHARNNGALGNRQPLGDWYARIGANITGYHIHQVRPHKETGKLTNHRDIPSVYSRTISYAGFLHAWSKSQLNRAPLFIEVRDTEERQRTVNLFQELFAKDETS
;
A
#
# COMPACT_ATOMS: atom_id res chain seq x y z
N ALA A 1 -11.45 32.36 4.89
CA ALA A 1 -12.60 32.62 4.02
C ALA A 1 -13.65 31.62 4.41
N ASP A 2 -14.79 32.08 4.92
CA ASP A 2 -15.89 31.18 5.24
C ASP A 2 -16.43 30.59 3.94
N LEU A 3 -16.38 29.28 3.82
CA LEU A 3 -17.02 28.56 2.73
C LEU A 3 -18.54 28.73 2.90
N ASN A 4 -19.14 29.64 2.14
CA ASN A 4 -20.60 29.85 2.08
C ASN A 4 -21.33 28.75 1.29
N ALA A 5 -20.72 27.58 1.09
CA ALA A 5 -21.30 26.46 0.38
C ALA A 5 -21.96 25.50 1.39
N PRO A 6 -23.22 25.07 1.17
CA PRO A 6 -23.86 24.03 1.97
C PRO A 6 -22.98 22.77 1.98
N TRP A 7 -22.61 22.30 3.17
CA TRP A 7 -21.83 21.08 3.33
C TRP A 7 -22.76 19.89 3.59
N LEU A 8 -22.62 18.85 2.76
CA LEU A 8 -23.39 17.62 2.84
C LEU A 8 -22.43 16.43 3.02
N PHE A 9 -22.84 15.47 3.85
CA PHE A 9 -22.01 14.33 4.19
C PHE A 9 -22.81 13.02 4.21
N THR A 10 -22.29 12.02 3.50
CA THR A 10 -22.75 10.63 3.58
C THR A 10 -21.63 9.78 4.18
N PRO A 11 -21.90 9.01 5.26
CA PRO A 11 -20.86 8.21 5.90
C PRO A 11 -20.35 7.13 4.96
N GLY A 12 -19.06 6.82 5.06
CA GLY A 12 -18.43 5.67 4.41
C GLY A 12 -17.98 4.62 5.42
N ASN A 13 -17.34 3.57 4.91
CA ASN A 13 -16.91 2.45 5.74
C ASN A 13 -15.83 2.85 6.76
N ALA A 14 -15.06 3.89 6.49
CA ALA A 14 -13.95 4.32 7.34
C ALA A 14 -14.46 4.99 8.62
N GLU A 15 -15.49 5.82 8.51
CA GLU A 15 -16.07 6.54 9.64
C GLU A 15 -16.76 5.59 10.63
N LEU A 16 -17.38 4.51 10.13
CA LEU A 16 -17.99 3.46 10.94
C LEU A 16 -16.97 2.67 11.80
N ARG A 17 -15.69 2.67 11.43
CA ARG A 17 -14.64 1.89 12.11
C ARG A 17 -13.99 2.63 13.27
N THR A 18 -14.20 3.94 13.39
CA THR A 18 -13.55 4.77 14.41
C THR A 18 -14.55 5.16 15.50
N PRO A 19 -14.40 4.65 16.75
CA PRO A 19 -15.34 4.93 17.84
C PRO A 19 -15.57 6.44 18.11
N GLY A 20 -14.57 7.28 17.84
CA GLY A 20 -14.63 8.74 18.00
C GLY A 20 -15.21 9.52 16.82
N ALA A 21 -15.35 8.91 15.63
CA ALA A 21 -15.86 9.61 14.44
C ALA A 21 -17.38 9.76 14.46
N MET A 22 -18.10 8.73 14.92
CA MET A 22 -19.56 8.70 14.93
C MET A 22 -20.20 9.79 15.81
N PRO A 23 -19.69 10.11 17.02
CA PRO A 23 -20.18 11.23 17.81
C PRO A 23 -20.04 12.59 17.09
N VAL A 24 -18.90 12.82 16.43
CA VAL A 24 -18.64 14.06 15.68
C VAL A 24 -19.61 14.18 14.51
N LEU A 25 -19.82 13.10 13.75
CA LEU A 25 -20.80 13.05 12.67
C LEU A 25 -22.24 13.26 13.14
N SER A 26 -22.61 12.68 14.29
CA SER A 26 -23.95 12.83 14.87
C SER A 26 -24.23 14.25 15.40
N SER A 27 -23.19 14.97 15.82
CA SER A 27 -23.27 16.35 16.31
C SER A 27 -23.20 17.40 15.21
N CYS A 28 -22.88 17.00 13.98
CA CYS A 28 -22.78 17.92 12.86
C CYS A 28 -24.17 18.25 12.31
N PRO A 29 -24.52 19.53 12.08
CA PRO A 29 -25.72 19.93 11.33
C PRO A 29 -25.81 19.32 9.91
N ALA A 30 -24.74 18.67 9.45
CA ALA A 30 -24.59 17.92 8.20
C ALA A 30 -25.29 16.55 8.16
N SER A 31 -26.12 16.22 9.14
CA SER A 31 -27.06 15.09 9.10
C SER A 31 -28.25 15.30 8.15
N CYS A 32 -28.21 16.37 7.36
CA CYS A 32 -29.16 16.66 6.29
C CYS A 32 -29.14 15.53 5.24
N ARG A 33 -30.11 14.61 5.34
CA ARG A 33 -30.32 13.48 4.42
C ARG A 33 -31.08 13.88 3.15
N SER A 34 -31.62 15.10 3.12
CA SER A 34 -32.36 15.68 2.00
C SER A 34 -32.17 17.20 2.01
N LEU A 35 -31.75 17.79 0.88
CA LEU A 35 -31.54 19.22 0.71
C LEU A 35 -32.03 19.68 -0.65
N ARG A 36 -32.85 20.73 -0.69
CA ARG A 36 -33.20 21.40 -1.95
C ARG A 36 -32.23 22.55 -2.24
N LEU A 37 -31.57 22.52 -3.40
CA LEU A 37 -30.75 23.62 -3.90
C LEU A 37 -31.28 24.06 -5.26
N GLY A 38 -31.88 25.26 -5.29
CA GLY A 38 -32.62 25.72 -6.45
C GLY A 38 -33.79 24.78 -6.76
N GLU A 39 -33.83 24.26 -7.98
CA GLU A 39 -34.89 23.36 -8.44
C GLU A 39 -34.62 21.88 -8.12
N VAL A 40 -33.38 21.53 -7.79
CA VAL A 40 -32.95 20.13 -7.62
C VAL A 40 -33.07 19.70 -6.16
N GLN A 41 -33.68 18.53 -5.97
CA GLN A 41 -33.74 17.83 -4.70
C GLN A 41 -32.55 16.86 -4.56
N PHE A 42 -31.66 17.10 -3.60
CA PHE A 42 -30.54 16.21 -3.30
C PHE A 42 -30.92 15.27 -2.16
N LEU A 43 -30.68 13.99 -2.35
CA LEU A 43 -31.04 12.91 -1.42
C LEU A 43 -29.79 12.11 -1.08
N LEU A 44 -29.55 11.86 0.22
CA LEU A 44 -28.29 11.30 0.71
C LEU A 44 -28.52 10.01 1.52
N PRO A 45 -28.99 8.92 0.87
CA PRO A 45 -29.18 7.66 1.56
C PRO A 45 -27.84 7.09 2.04
N ASP A 46 -27.84 6.48 3.21
CA ASP A 46 -26.68 5.80 3.76
C ASP A 46 -26.55 4.40 3.15
N THR A 47 -25.53 4.21 2.30
CA THR A 47 -25.20 2.90 1.73
C THR A 47 -23.92 2.30 2.29
N SER A 48 -23.31 2.88 3.32
CA SER A 48 -22.01 2.46 3.89
C SER A 48 -21.92 0.98 4.29
N SER A 49 -23.05 0.29 4.46
CA SER A 49 -23.11 -1.14 4.73
C SER A 49 -23.29 -2.03 3.49
N SER A 50 -23.17 -1.46 2.28
CA SER A 50 -23.58 -2.02 0.98
C SER A 50 -25.08 -2.35 0.87
N LYS A 51 -25.89 -1.87 1.81
CA LYS A 51 -27.34 -2.07 1.84
C LYS A 51 -28.05 -0.73 1.94
N MET A 52 -29.27 -0.67 1.42
CA MET A 52 -30.16 0.46 1.63
C MET A 52 -31.18 0.09 2.70
N LEU A 53 -31.11 0.78 3.85
CA LEU A 53 -31.99 0.52 4.98
C LEU A 53 -33.42 0.95 4.68
N GLN A 54 -34.40 0.34 5.38
CA GLN A 54 -35.81 0.67 5.20
C GLN A 54 -36.11 2.16 5.44
N SER A 55 -35.40 2.79 6.39
CA SER A 55 -35.51 4.23 6.63
C SER A 55 -35.09 5.08 5.44
N ASP A 56 -34.03 4.69 4.74
CA ASP A 56 -33.56 5.38 3.54
C ASP A 56 -34.51 5.14 2.35
N ARG A 57 -35.09 3.94 2.24
CA ARG A 57 -36.12 3.64 1.24
C ARG A 57 -37.35 4.54 1.41
N HIS A 58 -37.88 4.62 2.63
CA HIS A 58 -39.02 5.50 2.93
C HIS A 58 -38.69 6.98 2.69
N LEU A 59 -37.47 7.42 3.01
CA LEU A 59 -37.02 8.78 2.71
C LEU A 59 -37.07 9.05 1.20
N LEU A 60 -36.47 8.17 0.40
CA LEU A 60 -36.43 8.33 -1.05
C LEU A 60 -37.84 8.32 -1.66
N GLU A 61 -38.70 7.37 -1.28
CA GLU A 61 -40.09 7.31 -1.74
C GLU A 61 -40.88 8.57 -1.38
N HIS A 62 -40.72 9.06 -0.14
CA HIS A 62 -41.38 10.28 0.33
C HIS A 62 -40.92 11.51 -0.45
N GLU A 63 -39.61 11.73 -0.54
CA GLU A 63 -39.06 12.95 -1.15
C GLU A 63 -39.24 12.96 -2.68
N LEU A 64 -39.18 11.80 -3.34
CA LEU A 64 -39.40 11.67 -4.78
C LEU A 64 -40.88 11.67 -5.18
N SER A 65 -41.80 11.62 -4.21
CA SER A 65 -43.23 11.83 -4.48
C SER A 65 -43.54 13.29 -4.84
N ALA A 66 -42.66 14.22 -4.46
CA ALA A 66 -42.73 15.61 -4.90
C ALA A 66 -42.25 15.73 -6.35
N ALA A 67 -43.02 16.42 -7.20
CA ALA A 67 -42.64 16.64 -8.60
C ALA A 67 -41.42 17.57 -8.71
N GLY A 68 -40.35 17.11 -9.35
CA GLY A 68 -39.17 17.90 -9.65
C GLY A 68 -37.92 17.05 -9.94
N PRO A 69 -36.82 17.68 -10.41
CA PRO A 69 -35.57 16.98 -10.66
C PRO A 69 -34.89 16.58 -9.34
N ALA A 70 -34.35 15.36 -9.29
CA ALA A 70 -33.68 14.84 -8.11
C ALA A 70 -32.30 14.24 -8.42
N ALA A 71 -31.41 14.31 -7.43
CA ALA A 71 -30.09 13.72 -7.44
C ALA A 71 -29.85 12.90 -6.16
N ILE A 72 -29.38 11.66 -6.31
CA ILE A 72 -29.02 10.77 -5.20
C ILE A 72 -27.51 10.79 -5.04
N LEU A 73 -27.01 11.15 -3.85
CA LEU A 73 -25.59 11.16 -3.51
C LEU A 73 -25.32 10.12 -2.42
N THR A 74 -24.43 9.16 -2.69
CA THR A 74 -24.23 8.05 -1.74
C THR A 74 -22.81 7.49 -1.78
N HIS A 75 -22.49 6.58 -0.85
CA HIS A 75 -21.17 5.97 -0.79
C HIS A 75 -20.98 4.96 -1.93
N TYR A 76 -21.86 3.96 -2.04
CA TYR A 76 -21.72 2.83 -2.96
C TYR A 76 -22.43 3.04 -4.30
N PRO A 77 -21.79 2.69 -5.44
CA PRO A 77 -22.48 2.61 -6.72
C PRO A 77 -23.43 1.40 -6.75
N MET A 78 -24.43 1.44 -7.64
CA MET A 78 -25.53 0.47 -7.66
C MET A 78 -25.04 -0.97 -7.86
N ASP A 79 -23.98 -1.17 -8.67
CA ASP A 79 -23.39 -2.48 -8.95
C ASP A 79 -22.62 -3.10 -7.78
N VAL A 80 -22.56 -2.43 -6.63
CA VAL A 80 -21.91 -2.91 -5.41
C VAL A 80 -22.90 -3.12 -4.27
N LEU A 81 -24.09 -2.53 -4.38
CA LEU A 81 -25.19 -2.83 -3.45
C LEU A 81 -25.53 -4.32 -3.49
N ASP A 82 -26.06 -4.83 -2.38
CA ASP A 82 -26.63 -6.17 -2.34
C ASP A 82 -27.80 -6.31 -3.34
N ALA A 83 -28.14 -7.57 -3.66
CA ALA A 83 -29.09 -7.86 -4.74
C ALA A 83 -30.47 -7.22 -4.50
N ASP A 84 -30.93 -7.21 -3.25
CA ASP A 84 -32.22 -6.62 -2.88
C ASP A 84 -32.20 -5.09 -3.00
N SER A 85 -31.19 -4.43 -2.43
CA SER A 85 -31.07 -2.97 -2.50
C SER A 85 -30.85 -2.49 -3.94
N ARG A 86 -30.13 -3.26 -4.76
CA ARG A 86 -29.94 -2.97 -6.19
C ARG A 86 -31.25 -3.08 -6.96
N ALA A 87 -31.98 -4.18 -6.81
CA ALA A 87 -33.25 -4.37 -7.50
C ALA A 87 -34.26 -3.28 -7.09
N TRP A 88 -34.29 -2.93 -5.81
CA TRP A 88 -35.17 -1.89 -5.29
C TRP A 88 -34.83 -0.50 -5.87
N ILE A 89 -33.55 -0.10 -5.87
CA ILE A 89 -33.18 1.23 -6.40
C ILE A 89 -33.38 1.31 -7.91
N GLU A 90 -33.12 0.23 -8.66
CA GLU A 90 -33.38 0.18 -10.10
C GLU A 90 -34.88 0.34 -10.40
N ALA A 91 -35.76 -0.29 -9.62
CA ALA A 91 -37.20 -0.10 -9.74
C ALA A 91 -37.64 1.33 -9.40
N LEU A 92 -37.11 1.92 -8.33
CA LEU A 92 -37.36 3.31 -7.96
C LEU A 92 -36.96 4.28 -9.09
N LEU A 93 -35.78 4.09 -9.69
CA LEU A 93 -35.30 4.93 -10.80
C LEU A 93 -36.14 4.78 -12.07
N ALA A 94 -36.82 3.65 -12.26
CA ALA A 94 -37.74 3.45 -13.38
C ALA A 94 -39.08 4.20 -13.21
N GLU A 95 -39.48 4.48 -11.96
CA GLU A 95 -40.76 5.10 -11.61
C GLU A 95 -40.63 6.61 -11.33
N HIS A 96 -39.45 7.08 -10.94
CA HIS A 96 -39.23 8.46 -10.52
C HIS A 96 -38.16 9.18 -11.39
N PRO A 97 -38.33 10.48 -11.68
CA PRO A 97 -37.39 11.26 -12.48
C PRO A 97 -36.15 11.66 -11.68
N VAL A 98 -35.23 10.72 -11.47
CA VAL A 98 -33.92 10.97 -10.88
C VAL A 98 -32.89 11.18 -11.97
N GLU A 99 -32.28 12.35 -12.01
CA GLU A 99 -31.33 12.72 -13.07
C GLU A 99 -29.92 12.18 -12.80
N LEU A 100 -29.50 12.18 -11.54
CA LEU A 100 -28.14 11.85 -11.13
C LEU A 100 -28.11 10.85 -9.97
N TYR A 101 -27.24 9.84 -10.09
CA TYR A 101 -26.80 8.98 -9.01
C TYR A 101 -25.28 9.10 -8.87
N LEU A 102 -24.80 9.79 -7.84
CA LEU A 102 -23.37 10.04 -7.58
C LEU A 102 -22.84 9.09 -6.51
N ALA A 103 -21.73 8.39 -6.80
CA ALA A 103 -21.08 7.49 -5.85
C ALA A 103 -19.54 7.61 -5.83
N GLY A 104 -18.93 7.33 -4.67
CA GLY A 104 -17.48 7.51 -4.46
C GLY A 104 -16.69 6.26 -4.01
N HIS A 105 -17.34 5.19 -3.53
CA HIS A 105 -16.69 4.07 -2.83
C HIS A 105 -15.57 3.37 -3.61
N ARG A 106 -15.63 3.36 -4.94
CA ARG A 106 -14.70 2.59 -5.77
C ARG A 106 -13.43 3.35 -6.19
N HIS A 107 -13.35 4.67 -5.97
CA HIS A 107 -12.16 5.47 -6.27
C HIS A 107 -11.67 5.41 -7.74
N PHE A 108 -12.59 5.33 -8.71
CA PHE A 108 -12.30 5.48 -10.15
C PHE A 108 -13.47 6.18 -10.85
N ASP A 109 -13.19 6.80 -12.00
CA ASP A 109 -14.21 7.50 -12.76
C ASP A 109 -14.98 6.56 -13.68
N ARG A 110 -16.31 6.64 -13.64
CA ARG A 110 -17.20 5.93 -14.56
C ARG A 110 -18.50 6.68 -14.71
N THR A 111 -18.98 6.79 -15.95
CA THR A 111 -20.33 7.30 -16.23
C THR A 111 -21.12 6.25 -17.00
N ARG A 112 -22.36 6.01 -16.58
CA ARG A 112 -23.32 5.17 -17.32
C ARG A 112 -24.74 5.68 -17.13
N SER A 113 -25.67 5.27 -17.99
CA SER A 113 -27.09 5.54 -17.83
C SER A 113 -27.84 4.28 -17.41
N ILE A 114 -28.75 4.42 -16.45
CA ILE A 114 -29.62 3.36 -15.91
C ILE A 114 -31.02 3.95 -15.79
N HIS A 115 -31.99 3.41 -16.53
CA HIS A 115 -33.38 3.88 -16.53
C HIS A 115 -33.55 5.40 -16.71
N GLY A 116 -32.71 6.03 -17.53
CA GLY A 116 -32.73 7.49 -17.75
C GLY A 116 -31.98 8.31 -16.69
N CYS A 117 -31.61 7.71 -15.56
CA CYS A 117 -30.72 8.29 -14.57
C CYS A 117 -29.26 8.16 -15.02
N GLN A 118 -28.44 9.19 -14.79
CA GLN A 118 -26.99 9.14 -15.00
C GLN A 118 -26.29 8.71 -13.71
N GLU A 119 -25.68 7.52 -13.70
CA GLU A 119 -24.77 7.13 -12.62
C GLU A 119 -23.38 7.68 -12.93
N ILE A 120 -22.87 8.53 -12.03
CA ILE A 120 -21.49 9.03 -12.07
C ILE A 120 -20.75 8.49 -10.85
N MET A 121 -19.63 7.84 -11.12
CA MET A 121 -18.65 7.46 -10.12
C MET A 121 -17.43 8.35 -10.25
N THR A 122 -16.87 8.74 -9.11
CA THR A 122 -15.73 9.64 -9.05
C THR A 122 -14.56 9.00 -8.29
N ARG A 123 -13.34 9.33 -8.73
CA ARG A 123 -12.13 9.15 -7.92
C ARG A 123 -12.21 10.02 -6.67
N GLY A 124 -11.70 9.48 -5.57
CA GLY A 124 -11.58 10.25 -4.33
C GLY A 124 -10.28 11.06 -4.26
N LEU A 125 -10.16 11.84 -3.20
CA LEU A 125 -8.94 12.58 -2.84
C LEU A 125 -7.85 11.69 -2.23
N ASP A 126 -8.19 10.47 -1.83
CA ASP A 126 -7.25 9.51 -1.23
C ASP A 126 -6.25 9.02 -2.29
N PRO A 127 -4.98 9.44 -2.22
CA PRO A 127 -3.99 9.12 -3.25
C PRO A 127 -3.54 7.65 -3.20
N ASP A 128 -3.83 6.91 -2.13
CA ASP A 128 -3.51 5.47 -2.02
C ASP A 128 -4.57 4.60 -2.69
N LYS A 129 -5.77 5.15 -2.91
CA LYS A 129 -6.93 4.42 -3.46
C LYS A 129 -7.34 4.88 -4.85
N ALA A 130 -7.06 6.12 -5.24
CA ALA A 130 -7.41 6.65 -6.55
C ALA A 130 -6.65 5.89 -7.67
N PHE A 131 -7.39 5.32 -8.62
CA PHE A 131 -6.82 4.60 -9.76
C PHE A 131 -7.47 4.98 -11.08
N GLY A 132 -6.77 4.73 -12.19
CA GLY A 132 -7.14 5.19 -13.53
C GLY A 132 -6.72 6.63 -13.83
N GLY A 133 -6.15 7.33 -12.85
CA GLY A 133 -5.54 8.65 -12.98
C GLY A 133 -5.38 9.32 -11.61
N PRO A 134 -5.01 10.62 -11.56
CA PRO A 134 -4.78 11.34 -10.31
C PRO A 134 -6.00 11.36 -9.38
N PRO A 135 -5.81 11.41 -8.05
CA PRO A 135 -6.86 11.84 -7.14
C PRO A 135 -7.31 13.26 -7.49
N GLY A 136 -8.49 13.68 -7.04
CA GLY A 136 -8.99 15.01 -7.39
C GLY A 136 -10.34 15.34 -6.78
N ILE A 137 -10.80 16.55 -7.08
CA ILE A 137 -12.14 17.03 -6.77
C ILE A 137 -12.93 17.06 -8.08
N HIS A 138 -14.15 16.52 -8.09
CA HIS A 138 -15.02 16.60 -9.26
C HIS A 138 -16.03 17.72 -9.08
N LEU A 139 -16.09 18.61 -10.08
CA LEU A 139 -17.14 19.60 -10.23
C LEU A 139 -18.25 18.98 -11.08
N LEU A 140 -19.46 18.93 -10.53
CA LEU A 140 -20.64 18.48 -11.26
C LEU A 140 -21.49 19.67 -11.69
N GLN A 141 -21.81 19.73 -12.98
CA GLN A 141 -22.68 20.74 -13.56
C GLN A 141 -23.89 20.08 -14.18
N ARG A 142 -25.08 20.55 -13.79
CA ARG A 142 -26.35 20.20 -14.41
C ARG A 142 -26.60 21.11 -15.61
N HIS A 143 -27.06 20.54 -16.71
CA HIS A 143 -27.50 21.25 -17.90
C HIS A 143 -29.03 21.41 -17.92
N ASP A 144 -29.55 22.29 -18.78
CA ASP A 144 -30.98 22.58 -18.87
C ASP A 144 -31.81 21.37 -19.29
N ASP A 145 -31.21 20.40 -19.99
CA ASP A 145 -31.84 19.14 -20.41
C ASP A 145 -31.86 18.06 -19.31
N GLY A 146 -31.38 18.39 -18.11
CA GLY A 146 -31.32 17.47 -16.96
C GLY A 146 -30.10 16.54 -16.98
N THR A 147 -29.22 16.64 -17.97
CA THR A 147 -27.97 15.87 -17.99
C THR A 147 -26.93 16.50 -17.06
N TRP A 148 -25.99 15.68 -16.60
CA TRP A 148 -24.88 16.14 -15.77
C TRP A 148 -23.54 15.86 -16.44
N THR A 149 -22.60 16.79 -16.24
CA THR A 149 -21.19 16.60 -16.59
C THR A 149 -20.34 16.68 -15.34
N ALA A 150 -19.31 15.84 -15.30
CA ALA A 150 -18.30 15.87 -14.24
C ALA A 150 -16.96 16.31 -14.83
N GLU A 151 -16.40 17.39 -14.29
CA GLU A 151 -15.06 17.87 -14.58
C GLU A 151 -14.17 17.58 -13.37
N ALA A 152 -13.05 16.89 -13.59
CA ALA A 152 -12.08 16.64 -12.53
C ALA A 152 -11.09 17.80 -12.43
N ILE A 153 -10.89 18.33 -11.22
CA ILE A 153 -9.73 19.12 -10.83
C ILE A 153 -8.69 18.14 -10.29
N PRO A 154 -7.69 17.74 -11.09
CA PRO A 154 -6.75 16.70 -10.70
C PRO A 154 -5.74 17.24 -9.68
N TRP A 155 -5.37 16.38 -8.74
CA TRP A 155 -4.20 16.54 -7.90
C TRP A 155 -3.19 15.44 -8.28
N PRO A 156 -2.30 15.69 -9.27
CA PRO A 156 -1.33 14.69 -9.68
C PRO A 156 -0.30 14.39 -8.58
N HIS A 157 0.34 13.24 -8.72
CA HIS A 157 1.54 12.92 -7.94
C HIS A 157 2.62 13.99 -8.17
N ALA A 158 3.56 14.09 -7.24
CA ALA A 158 4.66 15.02 -7.38
C ALA A 158 5.57 14.64 -8.55
N HIS A 159 5.88 15.61 -9.42
CA HIS A 159 6.77 15.43 -10.56
C HIS A 159 8.24 15.69 -10.20
N ASN A 160 8.49 16.67 -9.33
CA ASN A 160 9.84 16.96 -8.83
C ASN A 160 10.14 16.09 -7.61
N LEU A 161 10.54 14.85 -7.86
CA LEU A 161 10.98 13.95 -6.80
C LEU A 161 12.34 14.42 -6.29
N LEU A 162 12.40 14.70 -4.99
CA LEU A 162 13.65 15.11 -4.34
C LEU A 162 14.65 13.94 -4.36
N PRO A 163 15.97 14.23 -4.44
CA PRO A 163 17.00 13.20 -4.59
C PRO A 163 17.03 12.26 -3.38
N ALA A 164 17.32 10.99 -3.65
CA ALA A 164 17.48 9.96 -2.64
C ALA A 164 18.77 10.12 -1.82
N GLU A 165 18.93 9.32 -0.76
CA GLU A 165 20.21 9.16 -0.05
C GLU A 165 21.31 8.63 -0.96
N THR A 166 20.96 8.04 -2.10
CA THR A 166 21.90 7.63 -3.14
C THR A 166 22.31 8.83 -3.99
N GLU A 167 23.59 8.92 -4.35
CA GLU A 167 24.11 9.94 -5.28
C GLU A 167 23.56 9.76 -6.73
N HIS A 168 22.84 8.66 -6.97
CA HIS A 168 22.31 8.23 -8.25
C HIS A 168 20.81 7.94 -8.14
N SER A 169 20.18 7.53 -9.24
CA SER A 169 18.78 7.09 -9.24
C SER A 169 18.55 6.04 -8.14
N PRO A 170 17.49 6.16 -7.31
CA PRO A 170 17.20 5.18 -6.26
C PRO A 170 16.65 3.87 -6.82
N VAL A 171 16.37 3.80 -8.12
CA VAL A 171 15.68 2.68 -8.75
C VAL A 171 16.66 1.55 -9.02
N GLY A 172 16.30 0.36 -8.55
CA GLY A 172 17.00 -0.89 -8.76
C GLY A 172 16.02 -2.05 -8.86
N TRP A 173 16.54 -3.26 -8.77
CA TRP A 173 15.71 -4.47 -8.71
C TRP A 173 16.17 -5.42 -7.62
N SER A 174 15.24 -6.26 -7.17
CA SER A 174 15.53 -7.44 -6.36
C SER A 174 15.37 -8.66 -7.27
N ILE A 175 16.46 -9.41 -7.46
CA ILE A 175 16.47 -10.58 -8.34
C ILE A 175 16.57 -11.84 -7.49
N HIS A 176 15.49 -12.61 -7.49
CA HIS A 176 15.44 -13.93 -6.89
C HIS A 176 16.01 -14.98 -7.84
N GLY A 177 17.15 -15.60 -7.50
CA GLY A 177 17.81 -16.56 -8.38
C GLY A 177 19.28 -16.76 -8.09
N ASP A 178 20.07 -16.97 -9.15
CA ASP A 178 21.53 -17.01 -9.07
C ASP A 178 22.09 -15.58 -8.97
N PRO A 179 22.90 -15.27 -7.93
CA PRO A 179 23.51 -13.96 -7.79
C PRO A 179 24.37 -13.50 -8.97
N LEU A 180 25.11 -14.41 -9.62
CA LEU A 180 25.93 -14.08 -10.78
C LEU A 180 25.08 -13.66 -11.97
N GLU A 181 23.99 -14.37 -12.25
CA GLU A 181 23.05 -14.00 -13.32
C GLU A 181 22.42 -12.63 -13.05
N ALA A 182 22.07 -12.35 -11.79
CA ALA A 182 21.56 -11.04 -11.38
C ALA A 182 22.58 -9.92 -11.62
N MET A 183 23.88 -10.16 -11.34
CA MET A 183 24.95 -9.18 -11.59
C MET A 183 25.10 -8.91 -13.09
N GLN A 184 25.19 -9.96 -13.89
CA GLN A 184 25.30 -9.84 -15.34
C GLN A 184 24.09 -9.13 -15.96
N GLN A 185 22.88 -9.39 -15.43
CA GLN A 185 21.70 -8.65 -15.85
C GLN A 185 21.82 -7.17 -15.49
N THR A 186 22.36 -6.84 -14.31
CA THR A 186 22.54 -5.46 -13.82
C THR A 186 23.58 -4.71 -14.62
N GLN A 187 24.66 -5.38 -15.05
CA GLN A 187 25.66 -4.77 -15.93
C GLN A 187 25.06 -4.35 -17.28
N ARG A 188 24.07 -5.08 -17.78
CA ARG A 188 23.37 -4.77 -19.04
C ARG A 188 22.33 -3.67 -18.91
N THR A 189 22.02 -3.23 -17.69
CA THR A 189 21.11 -2.12 -17.43
C THR A 189 21.86 -0.96 -16.80
N ASP A 190 21.33 0.26 -16.87
CA ASP A 190 21.96 1.43 -16.24
C ASP A 190 21.46 1.67 -14.81
N LEU A 191 21.46 0.60 -14.00
CA LEU A 191 20.98 0.62 -12.62
C LEU A 191 22.16 0.70 -11.64
N ASN A 192 22.00 1.56 -10.63
CA ASN A 192 22.94 1.75 -9.53
C ASN A 192 22.49 1.08 -8.23
N VAL A 193 21.31 0.47 -8.22
CA VAL A 193 20.72 -0.16 -7.03
C VAL A 193 20.39 -1.60 -7.36
N LEU A 194 20.73 -2.50 -6.45
CA LEU A 194 20.64 -3.93 -6.67
C LEU A 194 20.48 -4.68 -5.36
N GLU A 195 19.52 -5.59 -5.33
CA GLU A 195 19.40 -6.56 -4.26
C GLU A 195 19.59 -7.97 -4.78
N LEU A 196 20.51 -8.69 -4.13
CA LEU A 196 20.79 -10.10 -4.35
C LEU A 196 19.93 -10.96 -3.45
N ARG A 197 19.18 -11.90 -4.04
CA ARG A 197 18.38 -12.86 -3.30
C ARG A 197 18.66 -14.28 -3.77
N PRO A 198 19.71 -14.92 -3.22
CA PRO A 198 20.08 -16.27 -3.61
C PRO A 198 18.94 -17.25 -3.35
N ARG A 199 18.52 -17.97 -4.40
CA ARG A 199 17.46 -18.99 -4.29
C ARG A 199 17.94 -20.25 -3.56
N GLU A 200 19.12 -20.72 -3.96
CA GLU A 200 19.73 -21.93 -3.43
C GLU A 200 20.96 -21.54 -2.60
N PRO A 201 21.31 -22.30 -1.56
CA PRO A 201 22.50 -22.02 -0.77
C PRO A 201 23.81 -22.26 -1.54
N THR A 202 23.76 -22.96 -2.67
CA THR A 202 24.92 -23.32 -3.49
C THR A 202 25.04 -22.40 -4.71
N TYR A 203 25.57 -21.20 -4.52
CA TYR A 203 25.97 -20.27 -5.58
C TYR A 203 27.49 -20.08 -5.61
N ASN A 204 28.02 -19.63 -6.74
CA ASN A 204 29.45 -19.41 -6.92
C ASN A 204 29.86 -18.03 -6.38
N LEU A 205 30.14 -17.95 -5.07
CA LEU A 205 30.51 -16.69 -4.40
C LEU A 205 31.74 -16.03 -5.04
N ALA A 206 32.76 -16.80 -5.43
CA ALA A 206 33.97 -16.23 -6.03
C ALA A 206 33.65 -15.53 -7.36
N ALA A 207 32.87 -16.18 -8.23
CA ALA A 207 32.44 -15.56 -9.49
C ALA A 207 31.51 -14.35 -9.25
N THR A 208 30.62 -14.42 -8.26
CA THR A 208 29.76 -13.28 -7.89
C THR A 208 30.60 -12.09 -7.41
N ALA A 209 31.62 -12.31 -6.59
CA ALA A 209 32.51 -11.26 -6.10
C ALA A 209 33.34 -10.64 -7.24
N ASP A 210 33.86 -11.46 -8.16
CA ASP A 210 34.60 -10.99 -9.33
C ASP A 210 33.74 -10.14 -10.27
N GLU A 211 32.50 -10.57 -10.54
CA GLU A 211 31.54 -9.82 -11.36
C GLU A 211 31.13 -8.51 -10.69
N LEU A 212 30.86 -8.53 -9.38
CA LEU A 212 30.55 -7.32 -8.61
C LEU A 212 31.73 -6.33 -8.60
N ALA A 213 32.96 -6.83 -8.45
CA ALA A 213 34.15 -6.00 -8.55
C ALA A 213 34.29 -5.41 -9.95
N SER A 214 33.89 -6.14 -11.00
CA SER A 214 33.82 -5.59 -12.35
C SER A 214 32.79 -4.49 -12.47
N LEU A 215 31.57 -4.71 -12.01
CA LEU A 215 30.48 -3.74 -12.06
C LEU A 215 30.84 -2.43 -11.33
N ARG A 216 31.51 -2.55 -10.17
CA ARG A 216 31.95 -1.40 -9.35
C ARG A 216 33.12 -0.62 -9.94
N ARG A 217 33.85 -1.15 -10.94
CA ARG A 217 34.86 -0.36 -11.68
C ARG A 217 34.21 0.66 -12.60
N ASP A 218 33.04 0.34 -13.14
CA ASP A 218 32.37 1.16 -14.15
C ASP A 218 31.47 2.22 -13.52
N ARG A 219 30.84 1.92 -12.38
CA ARG A 219 29.96 2.85 -11.65
C ARG A 219 29.76 2.44 -10.19
N ALA A 220 29.32 3.39 -9.35
CA ALA A 220 28.94 3.06 -7.98
C ALA A 220 27.62 2.26 -7.96
N ILE A 221 27.58 1.24 -7.11
CA ILE A 221 26.42 0.35 -6.92
C ILE A 221 26.10 0.28 -5.44
N TYR A 222 24.87 0.63 -5.07
CA TYR A 222 24.26 0.24 -3.81
C TYR A 222 23.84 -1.22 -3.89
N LEU A 223 24.37 -2.04 -3.00
CA LEU A 223 24.13 -3.48 -2.95
C LEU A 223 23.46 -3.88 -1.63
N SER A 224 22.28 -4.47 -1.75
CA SER A 224 21.62 -5.18 -0.65
C SER A 224 21.72 -6.69 -0.83
N TRP A 225 21.81 -7.43 0.27
CA TRP A 225 21.72 -8.90 0.27
C TRP A 225 20.51 -9.35 1.06
N HIS A 226 19.54 -9.97 0.39
CA HIS A 226 18.33 -10.47 1.02
C HIS A 226 18.54 -11.88 1.58
N LEU A 227 18.41 -11.97 2.90
CA LEU A 227 18.66 -13.17 3.68
C LEU A 227 17.43 -14.09 3.73
N PRO A 228 17.63 -15.41 3.96
CA PRO A 228 16.53 -16.32 4.21
C PRO A 228 15.86 -16.05 5.57
N ASN A 229 14.66 -16.62 5.74
CA ASN A 229 13.87 -16.44 6.95
C ASN A 229 14.49 -17.13 8.17
N LEU A 230 14.35 -16.50 9.33
CA LEU A 230 14.51 -17.14 10.64
C LEU A 230 13.11 -17.55 11.16
N THR A 231 12.94 -18.84 11.43
CA THR A 231 11.64 -19.45 11.82
C THR A 231 11.67 -19.99 13.23
N TRP A 232 10.51 -20.12 13.87
CA TRP A 232 10.40 -20.74 15.18
C TRP A 232 10.09 -22.24 15.09
N ASN A 233 10.88 -23.07 15.77
CA ASN A 233 10.56 -24.48 15.96
C ASN A 233 9.83 -24.69 17.29
N GLU A 234 8.56 -25.08 17.20
CA GLU A 234 7.70 -25.31 18.37
C GLU A 234 8.12 -26.52 19.22
N THR A 235 8.83 -27.49 18.64
CA THR A 235 9.30 -28.70 19.35
C THR A 235 10.54 -28.42 20.19
N SER A 236 11.50 -27.69 19.64
CA SER A 236 12.76 -27.36 20.32
C SER A 236 12.72 -26.02 21.06
N ALA A 237 11.65 -25.24 20.90
CA ALA A 237 11.52 -23.87 21.42
C ALA A 237 12.75 -23.02 21.06
N ALA A 238 13.17 -23.10 19.79
CA ALA A 238 14.39 -22.49 19.30
C ALA A 238 14.21 -21.89 17.89
N VAL A 239 15.13 -21.00 17.52
CA VAL A 239 15.19 -20.41 16.18
C VAL A 239 15.85 -21.38 15.20
N GLU A 240 15.21 -21.57 14.05
CA GLU A 240 15.73 -22.32 12.90
C GLU A 240 16.22 -21.38 11.79
N GLY A 241 17.14 -21.89 10.96
CA GLY A 241 17.71 -21.15 9.84
C GLY A 241 18.98 -20.36 10.19
N GLU A 242 19.35 -20.26 11.48
CA GLU A 242 20.50 -19.48 11.97
C GLU A 242 21.79 -19.78 11.21
N GLN A 243 22.14 -21.06 11.01
CA GLN A 243 23.40 -21.44 10.34
C GLN A 243 23.44 -21.00 8.87
N ILE A 244 22.30 -21.05 8.18
CA ILE A 244 22.20 -20.64 6.77
C ILE A 244 22.31 -19.11 6.69
N VAL A 245 21.61 -18.39 7.58
CA VAL A 245 21.70 -16.92 7.65
C VAL A 245 23.10 -16.48 7.99
N ALA A 246 23.75 -17.07 9.00
CA ALA A 246 25.12 -16.75 9.39
C ALA A 246 26.10 -16.86 8.22
N ARG A 247 26.02 -17.96 7.47
CA ARG A 247 26.84 -18.14 6.27
C ARG A 247 26.57 -17.05 5.23
N GLN A 248 25.31 -16.72 4.95
CA GLN A 248 25.00 -15.68 3.96
C GLN A 248 25.39 -14.27 4.42
N VAL A 249 25.39 -14.00 5.73
CA VAL A 249 25.94 -12.76 6.29
C VAL A 249 27.44 -12.66 6.00
N ASP A 250 28.20 -13.74 6.18
CA ASP A 250 29.63 -13.76 5.86
C ASP A 250 29.89 -13.61 4.35
N ASP A 251 29.09 -14.29 3.51
CA ASP A 251 29.16 -14.16 2.05
C ASP A 251 28.85 -12.70 1.61
N ALA A 252 27.81 -12.08 2.19
CA ALA A 252 27.43 -10.69 1.92
C ALA A 252 28.52 -9.70 2.36
N ARG A 253 29.15 -9.92 3.53
CA ARG A 253 30.30 -9.13 4.00
C ARG A 253 31.49 -9.26 3.05
N ALA A 254 31.77 -10.47 2.54
CA ALA A 254 32.84 -10.69 1.56
C ALA A 254 32.56 -9.95 0.23
N CYS A 255 31.29 -9.80 -0.15
CA CYS A 255 30.87 -8.97 -1.28
C CYS A 255 30.86 -7.46 -0.97
N GLY A 256 31.10 -7.04 0.28
CA GLY A 256 31.09 -5.63 0.68
C GLY A 256 29.73 -4.97 0.41
N VAL A 257 28.65 -5.59 0.84
CA VAL A 257 27.28 -5.06 0.70
C VAL A 257 27.09 -3.79 1.53
N ASP A 258 26.18 -2.93 1.09
CA ASP A 258 25.76 -1.73 1.83
C ASP A 258 24.68 -2.07 2.86
N ALA A 259 23.85 -3.08 2.57
CA ALA A 259 22.78 -3.52 3.44
C ALA A 259 22.52 -5.03 3.41
N LEU A 260 21.90 -5.51 4.49
CA LEU A 260 21.28 -6.82 4.62
C LEU A 260 19.77 -6.61 4.76
N THR A 261 18.98 -7.24 3.88
CA THR A 261 17.53 -7.32 4.02
C THR A 261 17.16 -8.61 4.75
N VAL A 262 16.36 -8.52 5.82
CA VAL A 262 15.87 -9.69 6.55
C VAL A 262 14.43 -9.46 6.97
N HIS A 263 13.55 -10.45 6.80
CA HIS A 263 12.21 -10.34 7.35
C HIS A 263 12.24 -10.37 8.88
N VAL A 264 11.24 -9.76 9.51
CA VAL A 264 10.89 -10.04 10.92
C VAL A 264 10.78 -11.55 11.22
N PRO A 265 10.91 -11.96 12.51
CA PRO A 265 10.77 -13.36 12.92
C PRO A 265 9.53 -14.04 12.34
N ARG A 266 9.72 -15.21 11.71
CA ARG A 266 8.61 -16.03 11.19
C ARG A 266 8.06 -16.91 12.31
N ILE A 267 7.11 -16.34 13.03
CA ILE A 267 6.42 -16.95 14.17
C ILE A 267 5.01 -16.34 14.31
N GLY A 268 4.07 -17.08 14.92
CA GLY A 268 2.74 -16.56 15.25
C GLY A 268 2.81 -15.42 16.28
N ALA A 269 1.98 -14.38 16.12
CA ALA A 269 2.04 -13.19 16.97
C ALA A 269 1.78 -13.50 18.46
N ALA A 270 0.87 -14.43 18.76
CA ALA A 270 0.58 -14.86 20.13
C ALA A 270 1.74 -15.61 20.82
N ARG A 271 2.79 -15.98 20.09
CA ARG A 271 4.01 -16.54 20.69
C ARG A 271 5.00 -15.48 21.11
N MET A 272 4.99 -14.31 20.48
CA MET A 272 5.93 -13.22 20.75
C MET A 272 5.49 -12.35 21.93
N SER A 273 4.18 -12.34 22.22
CA SER A 273 3.64 -11.65 23.37
C SER A 273 2.46 -12.41 23.97
N ASP A 274 2.35 -12.36 25.30
CA ASP A 274 1.24 -12.98 26.02
C ASP A 274 -0.10 -12.23 25.81
N ALA A 275 -1.15 -12.70 26.49
CA ALA A 275 -2.48 -12.09 26.40
C ALA A 275 -2.54 -10.67 26.97
N GLN A 276 -1.60 -10.30 27.84
CA GLN A 276 -1.46 -8.97 28.43
C GLN A 276 -0.54 -8.06 27.57
N GLY A 277 0.10 -8.62 26.54
CA GLY A 277 1.03 -7.90 25.67
C GLY A 277 2.47 -7.86 26.17
N ALA A 278 2.82 -8.63 27.22
CA ALA A 278 4.20 -8.73 27.65
C ALA A 278 4.98 -9.69 26.74
N ARG A 279 6.27 -9.37 26.50
CA ARG A 279 7.18 -10.19 25.70
C ARG A 279 7.38 -11.56 26.35
N THR A 280 7.46 -12.60 25.52
CA THR A 280 7.73 -13.98 25.96
C THR A 280 9.21 -14.34 25.76
N ASP A 281 9.61 -15.53 26.20
CA ASP A 281 10.96 -16.07 25.95
C ASP A 281 11.30 -16.19 24.45
N ALA A 282 10.29 -16.40 23.58
CA ALA A 282 10.51 -16.46 22.15
C ALA A 282 11.01 -15.12 21.59
N TRP A 283 10.50 -14.00 22.12
CA TRP A 283 10.98 -12.67 21.76
C TRP A 283 12.46 -12.52 22.08
N GLU A 284 12.86 -12.83 23.31
CA GLU A 284 14.25 -12.71 23.78
C GLU A 284 15.19 -13.66 23.02
N THR A 285 14.69 -14.86 22.67
CA THR A 285 15.46 -15.84 21.88
C THR A 285 15.73 -15.32 20.47
N PHE A 286 14.74 -14.74 19.78
CA PHE A 286 14.96 -14.11 18.49
C PHE A 286 15.88 -12.90 18.59
N LEU A 287 15.73 -12.07 19.64
CA LEU A 287 16.58 -10.89 19.82
C LEU A 287 18.05 -11.28 19.98
N ALA A 288 18.34 -12.29 20.80
CA ALA A 288 19.69 -12.84 20.96
C ALA A 288 20.23 -13.44 19.65
N CYS A 289 19.39 -14.13 18.88
CA CYS A 289 19.77 -14.68 17.57
C CYS A 289 20.14 -13.58 16.57
N TYR A 290 19.32 -12.53 16.47
CA TYR A 290 19.58 -11.38 15.61
C TYR A 290 20.87 -10.65 16.01
N ASP A 291 21.08 -10.42 17.30
CA ASP A 291 22.32 -9.79 17.77
C ASP A 291 23.55 -10.61 17.39
N LYS A 292 23.50 -11.93 17.62
CA LYS A 292 24.59 -12.85 17.26
C LYS A 292 24.90 -12.80 15.75
N LEU A 293 23.88 -12.77 14.90
CA LEU A 293 24.03 -12.80 13.45
C LEU A 293 24.55 -11.49 12.87
N PHE A 294 24.08 -10.35 13.39
CA PHE A 294 24.20 -9.07 12.68
C PHE A 294 25.12 -8.05 13.36
N ARG A 295 25.53 -8.27 14.63
CA ARG A 295 26.38 -7.33 15.38
C ARG A 295 27.68 -6.99 14.65
N ALA A 296 28.35 -7.99 14.06
CA ALA A 296 29.61 -7.78 13.34
C ALA A 296 29.40 -7.00 12.04
N ALA A 297 28.38 -7.34 11.25
CA ALA A 297 28.04 -6.63 10.02
C ALA A 297 27.69 -5.15 10.30
N ALA A 298 26.91 -4.89 11.35
CA ALA A 298 26.58 -3.52 11.77
C ALA A 298 27.83 -2.73 12.19
N ALA A 299 28.77 -3.36 12.91
CA ALA A 299 30.04 -2.74 13.28
C ALA A 299 30.94 -2.43 12.07
N ASP A 300 30.83 -3.21 10.99
CA ASP A 300 31.48 -2.94 9.70
C ASP A 300 30.78 -1.82 8.89
N GLY A 301 29.70 -1.22 9.43
CA GLY A 301 28.94 -0.16 8.80
C GLY A 301 27.82 -0.63 7.88
N ILE A 302 27.60 -1.94 7.76
CA ILE A 302 26.53 -2.53 6.95
C ILE A 302 25.19 -2.28 7.62
N ARG A 303 24.21 -1.79 6.84
CA ARG A 303 22.86 -1.51 7.32
C ARG A 303 22.03 -2.78 7.44
N LEU A 304 21.23 -2.93 8.49
CA LEU A 304 20.23 -3.97 8.63
C LEU A 304 18.84 -3.40 8.33
N SER A 305 18.26 -3.83 7.22
CA SER A 305 16.94 -3.40 6.75
C SER A 305 15.93 -4.51 7.03
N ILE A 306 15.07 -4.32 8.03
CA ILE A 306 14.11 -5.34 8.50
C ILE A 306 12.82 -5.23 7.70
N GLU A 307 12.45 -6.27 6.97
CA GLU A 307 11.30 -6.28 6.07
C GLU A 307 9.99 -6.69 6.75
N ASN A 308 8.92 -5.93 6.48
CA ASN A 308 7.57 -6.30 6.90
C ASN A 308 7.04 -7.49 6.09
N ILE A 309 6.24 -8.33 6.73
CA ILE A 309 5.59 -9.47 6.09
C ILE A 309 4.08 -9.25 5.99
N HIS A 310 3.38 -10.20 5.36
CA HIS A 310 1.94 -10.18 5.20
C HIS A 310 1.31 -11.52 5.57
N ASN A 311 0.07 -11.46 6.07
CA ASN A 311 -0.72 -12.66 6.27
C ASN A 311 -1.32 -13.17 4.95
N ALA A 312 -1.53 -14.48 4.87
CA ALA A 312 -2.26 -15.07 3.77
C ALA A 312 -3.71 -14.51 3.66
N PRO A 313 -4.31 -14.53 2.46
CA PRO A 313 -5.71 -14.16 2.29
C PRO A 313 -6.64 -15.00 3.17
N GLY A 314 -7.50 -14.33 3.94
CA GLY A 314 -8.48 -14.98 4.82
C GLY A 314 -7.99 -15.23 6.25
N THR A 315 -6.73 -14.92 6.58
CA THR A 315 -6.25 -14.97 7.97
C THR A 315 -7.04 -13.99 8.84
N PRO A 316 -7.64 -14.45 9.96
CA PRO A 316 -8.27 -13.58 10.95
C PRO A 316 -7.31 -12.54 11.55
N GLU A 317 -7.85 -11.40 11.98
CA GLU A 317 -7.04 -10.29 12.54
C GLU A 317 -6.52 -10.56 13.96
N ASP A 318 -7.11 -11.53 14.67
CA ASP A 318 -6.72 -11.83 16.03
C ASP A 318 -5.27 -12.32 16.13
N ARG A 319 -4.59 -11.88 17.19
CA ARG A 319 -3.18 -12.20 17.48
C ARG A 319 -2.90 -13.71 17.47
N THR A 320 -3.89 -14.55 17.80
CA THR A 320 -3.76 -16.01 17.81
C THR A 320 -3.68 -16.64 16.42
N SER A 321 -4.17 -15.97 15.38
CA SER A 321 -4.25 -16.52 14.02
C SER A 321 -3.20 -15.97 13.06
N ARG A 322 -2.65 -14.78 13.34
CA ARG A 322 -1.75 -14.06 12.43
C ARG A 322 -0.27 -14.24 12.74
N GLU A 323 0.58 -14.02 11.73
CA GLU A 323 2.03 -13.92 11.92
C GLU A 323 2.39 -12.63 12.68
N PHE A 324 3.48 -12.70 13.43
CA PHE A 324 4.06 -11.57 14.16
C PHE A 324 4.47 -10.43 13.21
N ALA A 325 4.36 -9.18 13.70
CA ALA A 325 4.79 -7.98 12.98
C ALA A 325 4.14 -7.78 11.61
N THR A 326 2.96 -8.37 11.41
CA THR A 326 2.00 -7.97 10.37
C THR A 326 1.15 -6.77 10.80
N GLU A 327 1.21 -6.40 12.08
CA GLU A 327 0.68 -5.15 12.61
C GLU A 327 1.80 -4.10 12.70
N ILE A 328 1.53 -2.84 12.32
CA ILE A 328 2.54 -1.77 12.29
C ILE A 328 3.15 -1.56 13.69
N GLY A 329 2.34 -1.68 14.75
CA GLY A 329 2.82 -1.55 16.13
C GLY A 329 3.88 -2.59 16.47
N GLU A 330 3.57 -3.87 16.25
CA GLU A 330 4.52 -4.97 16.49
C GLU A 330 5.79 -4.86 15.64
N TYR A 331 5.64 -4.44 14.38
CA TYR A 331 6.78 -4.22 13.49
C TYR A 331 7.70 -3.09 13.99
N LEU A 332 7.13 -1.97 14.42
CA LEU A 332 7.88 -0.88 15.04
C LEU A 332 8.52 -1.29 16.36
N ASP A 333 7.80 -2.03 17.21
CA ASP A 333 8.33 -2.52 18.48
C ASP A 333 9.50 -3.48 18.28
N TRP A 334 9.48 -4.27 17.19
CA TRP A 334 10.59 -5.13 16.81
C TRP A 334 11.79 -4.35 16.29
N ILE A 335 11.59 -3.38 15.37
CA ILE A 335 12.69 -2.53 14.88
C ILE A 335 13.32 -1.71 16.00
N ALA A 336 12.50 -1.24 16.94
CA ALA A 336 12.96 -0.49 18.10
C ALA A 336 13.56 -1.39 19.19
N ALA A 337 13.41 -2.72 19.09
CA ALA A 337 13.95 -3.64 20.08
C ALA A 337 15.48 -3.56 20.10
N ASP A 338 16.03 -3.53 21.31
CA ASP A 338 17.32 -2.93 21.62
C ASP A 338 18.53 -3.65 20.97
N ARG A 339 18.90 -3.11 19.80
CA ARG A 339 20.26 -2.79 19.32
C ARG A 339 21.25 -3.93 19.14
N ILE A 340 21.03 -4.67 18.05
CA ILE A 340 22.10 -5.32 17.29
C ILE A 340 23.24 -4.31 17.07
N GLY A 341 24.39 -4.51 17.73
CA GLY A 341 25.59 -3.69 17.47
C GLY A 341 25.64 -2.25 17.99
N GLY A 342 24.67 -1.78 18.78
CA GLY A 342 24.76 -0.51 19.54
C GLY A 342 24.54 0.80 18.77
N ASP A 343 24.78 0.85 17.46
CA ASP A 343 24.46 2.03 16.62
C ASP A 343 23.05 1.91 16.02
N ILE A 344 22.11 2.61 16.66
CA ILE A 344 20.69 2.65 16.25
C ILE A 344 20.49 3.21 14.85
N THR A 345 21.45 3.95 14.29
CA THR A 345 21.33 4.54 12.95
C THR A 345 21.50 3.51 11.82
N ARG A 346 21.90 2.28 12.15
CA ARG A 346 22.20 1.22 11.19
C ARG A 346 21.07 0.18 11.04
N ILE A 347 20.01 0.27 11.82
CA ILE A 347 18.85 -0.63 11.74
C ILE A 347 17.64 0.19 11.31
N GLY A 348 16.87 -0.31 10.35
CA GLY A 348 15.63 0.35 9.97
C GLY A 348 14.65 -0.55 9.24
N ALA A 349 13.58 0.06 8.75
CA ALA A 349 12.51 -0.61 8.03
C ALA A 349 12.91 -0.83 6.56
N HIS A 350 12.86 -2.07 6.09
CA HIS A 350 12.72 -2.36 4.66
C HIS A 350 11.23 -2.42 4.37
N PHE A 351 10.68 -1.43 3.67
CA PHE A 351 9.23 -1.38 3.47
C PHE A 351 8.81 -2.06 2.18
N ASP A 352 8.16 -3.22 2.31
CA ASP A 352 7.42 -3.85 1.23
C ASP A 352 5.98 -3.32 1.18
N VAL A 353 5.73 -2.49 0.16
CA VAL A 353 4.43 -1.85 -0.09
C VAL A 353 3.36 -2.87 -0.42
N GLY A 354 3.72 -3.93 -1.14
CA GLY A 354 2.79 -4.96 -1.55
C GLY A 354 2.39 -5.90 -0.42
N HIS A 355 3.33 -6.24 0.48
CA HIS A 355 3.04 -6.94 1.72
C HIS A 355 2.08 -6.14 2.59
N ALA A 356 2.34 -4.85 2.80
CA ALA A 356 1.45 -3.99 3.58
C ALA A 356 0.03 -3.96 3.00
N ARG A 357 -0.10 -3.92 1.67
CA ARG A 357 -1.41 -3.94 1.01
C ARG A 357 -2.09 -5.30 1.07
N ASN A 358 -1.36 -6.38 0.80
CA ASN A 358 -1.87 -7.76 0.73
C ASN A 358 -1.82 -8.46 2.09
N ASN A 359 -2.17 -7.76 3.16
CA ASN A 359 -2.08 -8.26 4.53
C ASN A 359 -3.44 -8.71 5.10
N GLY A 360 -4.17 -9.54 4.34
CA GLY A 360 -5.50 -10.01 4.73
C GLY A 360 -6.45 -8.86 5.13
N ALA A 361 -7.16 -9.03 6.25
CA ALA A 361 -8.09 -8.00 6.74
C ALA A 361 -7.36 -6.76 7.32
N LEU A 362 -6.14 -6.95 7.86
CA LEU A 362 -5.29 -5.86 8.36
C LEU A 362 -4.91 -4.85 7.28
N GLY A 363 -4.73 -5.26 6.03
CA GLY A 363 -4.43 -4.34 4.91
C GLY A 363 -5.54 -3.32 4.62
N ASN A 364 -6.75 -3.52 5.15
CA ASN A 364 -7.84 -2.54 5.10
C ASN A 364 -7.98 -1.71 6.37
N ARG A 365 -7.40 -2.15 7.49
CA ARG A 365 -7.39 -1.44 8.78
C ARG A 365 -6.16 -0.56 8.95
N GLN A 366 -5.07 -0.93 8.29
CA GLN A 366 -3.79 -0.24 8.31
C GLN A 366 -3.46 0.17 6.86
N PRO A 367 -4.13 1.21 6.33
CA PRO A 367 -3.88 1.70 4.96
C PRO A 367 -2.42 2.08 4.76
N LEU A 368 -1.98 2.18 3.51
CA LEU A 368 -0.59 2.51 3.18
C LEU A 368 -0.17 3.87 3.76
N GLY A 369 -1.05 4.87 3.77
CA GLY A 369 -0.83 6.14 4.46
C GLY A 369 -0.45 6.01 5.95
N ASP A 370 -1.01 5.04 6.67
CA ASP A 370 -0.64 4.79 8.08
C ASP A 370 0.77 4.22 8.19
N TRP A 371 1.15 3.32 7.28
CA TRP A 371 2.54 2.85 7.18
C TRP A 371 3.47 4.02 6.90
N TYR A 372 3.18 4.82 5.86
CA TYR A 372 4.01 5.97 5.49
C TYR A 372 4.21 6.96 6.64
N ALA A 373 3.15 7.28 7.39
CA ALA A 373 3.22 8.19 8.53
C ALA A 373 4.02 7.63 9.71
N ARG A 374 3.96 6.31 9.95
CA ARG A 374 4.50 5.70 11.18
C ARG A 374 5.91 5.15 11.02
N ILE A 375 6.24 4.59 9.86
CA ILE A 375 7.56 4.00 9.61
C ILE A 375 8.46 4.89 8.75
N GLY A 376 7.92 5.91 8.07
CA GLY A 376 8.57 6.67 7.02
C GLY A 376 9.99 7.18 7.35
N ALA A 377 10.17 7.76 8.54
CA ALA A 377 11.45 8.29 9.01
C ALA A 377 12.50 7.22 9.36
N ASN A 378 12.10 5.95 9.44
CA ASN A 378 12.96 4.81 9.76
C ASN A 378 13.23 3.94 8.53
N ILE A 379 12.74 4.31 7.34
CA ILE A 379 12.89 3.48 6.15
C ILE A 379 14.33 3.52 5.64
N THR A 380 14.81 2.36 5.23
CA THR A 380 16.19 2.06 4.82
C THR A 380 16.28 1.34 3.47
N GLY A 381 15.14 0.87 2.95
CA GLY A 381 14.98 0.27 1.63
C GLY A 381 13.50 0.01 1.36
N TYR A 382 13.15 -0.23 0.09
CA TYR A 382 11.79 -0.54 -0.31
C TYR A 382 11.72 -1.73 -1.27
N HIS A 383 10.73 -2.58 -1.08
CA HIS A 383 10.23 -3.47 -2.14
C HIS A 383 9.01 -2.84 -2.81
N ILE A 384 9.10 -2.72 -4.13
CA ILE A 384 8.10 -2.06 -4.97
C ILE A 384 7.60 -3.05 -6.00
N HIS A 385 6.33 -3.43 -5.89
CA HIS A 385 5.63 -4.27 -6.85
C HIS A 385 4.11 -4.14 -6.71
N GLN A 386 3.36 -4.54 -7.73
CA GLN A 386 1.90 -4.55 -7.67
C GLN A 386 1.35 -5.86 -7.09
N VAL A 387 0.09 -5.80 -6.65
CA VAL A 387 -0.72 -6.94 -6.24
C VAL A 387 -1.94 -7.06 -7.14
N ARG A 388 -2.13 -8.22 -7.78
CA ARG A 388 -3.28 -8.45 -8.66
C ARG A 388 -3.94 -9.80 -8.43
N PRO A 389 -5.25 -9.93 -8.68
CA PRO A 389 -5.89 -11.23 -8.76
C PRO A 389 -5.22 -12.11 -9.81
N HIS A 390 -4.86 -13.33 -9.44
CA HIS A 390 -4.45 -14.37 -10.37
C HIS A 390 -5.59 -14.66 -11.35
N LYS A 391 -5.30 -14.72 -12.65
CA LYS A 391 -6.32 -14.84 -13.71
C LYS A 391 -7.25 -16.04 -13.52
N GLU A 392 -6.71 -17.17 -13.05
CA GLU A 392 -7.46 -18.43 -12.93
C GLU A 392 -8.12 -18.62 -11.56
N THR A 393 -7.49 -18.15 -10.49
CA THR A 393 -7.93 -18.46 -9.11
C THR A 393 -8.59 -17.26 -8.43
N GLY A 394 -8.48 -16.06 -9.00
CA GLY A 394 -8.96 -14.82 -8.42
C GLY A 394 -8.22 -14.38 -7.14
N LYS A 395 -7.31 -15.21 -6.61
CA LYS A 395 -6.53 -14.90 -5.40
C LYS A 395 -5.51 -13.83 -5.69
N LEU A 396 -5.31 -12.90 -4.76
CA LEU A 396 -4.29 -11.87 -4.91
C LEU A 396 -2.88 -12.49 -4.95
N THR A 397 -2.08 -12.10 -5.93
CA THR A 397 -0.68 -12.47 -6.09
C THR A 397 0.19 -11.23 -6.08
N ASN A 398 1.27 -11.30 -5.30
CA ASN A 398 2.30 -10.27 -5.21
C ASN A 398 3.28 -10.35 -6.39
N HIS A 399 4.22 -9.41 -6.44
CA HIS A 399 5.37 -9.37 -7.36
C HIS A 399 4.96 -9.26 -8.83
N ARG A 400 3.95 -8.44 -9.13
CA ARG A 400 3.45 -8.12 -10.49
C ARG A 400 3.91 -6.75 -10.95
N ASP A 401 3.91 -6.52 -12.27
CA ASP A 401 4.26 -5.21 -12.84
C ASP A 401 3.39 -4.04 -12.34
N ILE A 402 3.97 -2.84 -12.40
CA ILE A 402 3.28 -1.56 -12.17
C ILE A 402 3.16 -0.86 -13.52
N PRO A 403 2.01 -0.91 -14.20
CA PRO A 403 1.80 -0.38 -15.54
C PRO A 403 1.54 1.13 -15.52
N SER A 404 1.20 1.67 -14.35
CA SER A 404 0.98 3.08 -14.10
C SER A 404 1.07 3.36 -12.59
N VAL A 405 1.50 4.56 -12.22
CA VAL A 405 1.45 5.04 -10.83
C VAL A 405 0.03 5.06 -10.25
N TYR A 406 -1.00 5.12 -11.11
CA TYR A 406 -2.42 5.09 -10.72
C TYR A 406 -3.05 3.71 -10.98
N SER A 407 -2.27 2.64 -10.80
CA SER A 407 -2.74 1.27 -10.98
C SER A 407 -3.76 0.86 -9.92
N ARG A 408 -4.55 -0.16 -10.25
CA ARG A 408 -5.53 -0.76 -9.34
C ARG A 408 -4.82 -1.56 -8.23
N THR A 409 -5.46 -1.65 -7.07
CA THR A 409 -5.00 -2.32 -5.82
C THR A 409 -3.99 -1.52 -5.02
N ILE A 410 -2.91 -1.06 -5.64
CA ILE A 410 -1.95 -0.11 -5.08
C ILE A 410 -1.80 1.06 -6.05
N SER A 411 -2.24 2.24 -5.61
CA SER A 411 -1.86 3.49 -6.25
C SER A 411 -0.60 4.01 -5.59
N TYR A 412 0.43 4.29 -6.39
CA TYR A 412 1.71 4.83 -5.93
C TYR A 412 1.68 6.36 -5.83
N ALA A 413 0.55 7.01 -6.11
CA ALA A 413 0.44 8.46 -5.99
C ALA A 413 0.70 8.94 -4.56
N GLY A 414 0.18 8.21 -3.55
CA GLY A 414 0.43 8.53 -2.14
C GLY A 414 1.88 8.29 -1.73
N PHE A 415 2.49 7.20 -2.19
CA PHE A 415 3.92 6.93 -2.03
C PHE A 415 4.78 8.08 -2.57
N LEU A 416 4.56 8.49 -3.83
CA LEU A 416 5.32 9.55 -4.48
C LEU A 416 5.08 10.91 -3.82
N HIS A 417 3.85 11.17 -3.36
CA HIS A 417 3.55 12.36 -2.57
C HIS A 417 4.35 12.37 -1.27
N ALA A 418 4.28 11.29 -0.47
CA ALA A 418 4.98 11.17 0.80
C ALA A 418 6.51 11.24 0.63
N TRP A 419 7.05 10.66 -0.45
CA TRP A 419 8.45 10.82 -0.87
C TRP A 419 8.82 12.28 -1.11
N SER A 420 8.02 12.99 -1.93
CA SER A 420 8.28 14.41 -2.27
C SER A 420 8.23 15.35 -1.07
N LYS A 421 7.52 14.96 -0.01
CA LYS A 421 7.40 15.71 1.24
C LYS A 421 8.41 15.29 2.30
N SER A 422 9.29 14.35 2.00
CA SER A 422 10.23 13.76 2.97
C SER A 422 9.53 13.13 4.19
N GLN A 423 8.26 12.76 4.04
CA GLN A 423 7.57 11.94 5.04
C GLN A 423 8.14 10.52 5.03
N LEU A 424 8.57 10.08 3.85
CA LEU A 424 9.34 8.86 3.64
C LEU A 424 10.82 9.20 3.53
N ASN A 425 11.67 8.44 4.22
CA ASN A 425 13.11 8.45 3.94
C ASN A 425 13.35 8.03 2.50
N ARG A 426 14.28 8.71 1.86
CA ARG A 426 14.52 8.50 0.44
C ARG A 426 15.59 7.43 0.26
N ALA A 427 15.18 6.19 0.48
CA ALA A 427 16.03 5.02 0.46
C ALA A 427 15.99 4.28 -0.89
N PRO A 428 16.90 3.32 -1.14
CA PRO A 428 16.91 2.52 -2.37
C PRO A 428 15.57 1.80 -2.62
N LEU A 429 15.13 1.81 -3.88
CA LEU A 429 13.89 1.19 -4.37
C LEU A 429 14.21 -0.07 -5.17
N PHE A 430 13.90 -1.23 -4.63
CA PHE A 430 14.07 -2.49 -5.33
C PHE A 430 12.74 -2.91 -5.98
N ILE A 431 12.70 -2.91 -7.31
CA ILE A 431 11.61 -3.50 -8.07
C ILE A 431 11.65 -5.03 -7.89
N GLU A 432 10.69 -5.58 -7.14
CA GLU A 432 10.60 -7.01 -6.84
C GLU A 432 9.47 -7.65 -7.67
N VAL A 433 9.72 -7.81 -8.97
CA VAL A 433 8.76 -8.37 -9.92
C VAL A 433 9.33 -9.66 -10.51
N ARG A 434 8.55 -10.75 -10.47
CA ARG A 434 9.03 -12.10 -10.81
C ARG A 434 9.23 -12.32 -12.30
N ASP A 435 8.33 -11.80 -13.12
CA ASP A 435 8.41 -11.94 -14.56
C ASP A 435 9.39 -10.91 -15.15
N THR A 436 10.27 -11.34 -16.05
CA THR A 436 11.37 -10.51 -16.55
C THR A 436 10.87 -9.31 -17.37
N GLU A 437 9.87 -9.51 -18.23
CA GLU A 437 9.32 -8.41 -19.03
C GLU A 437 8.52 -7.43 -18.16
N GLU A 438 7.73 -7.96 -17.23
CA GLU A 438 7.00 -7.18 -16.23
C GLU A 438 7.93 -6.32 -15.36
N ARG A 439 9.05 -6.90 -14.93
CA ARG A 439 10.09 -6.21 -14.16
C ARG A 439 10.72 -5.08 -14.97
N GLN A 440 11.08 -5.33 -16.23
CA GLN A 440 11.68 -4.29 -17.08
C GLN A 440 10.72 -3.12 -17.32
N ARG A 441 9.43 -3.40 -17.59
CA ARG A 441 8.42 -2.33 -17.71
C ARG A 441 8.32 -1.48 -16.45
N THR A 442 8.35 -2.11 -15.29
CA THR A 442 8.25 -1.43 -14.00
C THR A 442 9.51 -0.60 -13.72
N VAL A 443 10.70 -1.13 -14.02
CA VAL A 443 11.96 -0.37 -13.90
C VAL A 443 11.93 0.85 -14.80
N ASN A 444 11.55 0.72 -16.07
CA ASN A 444 11.49 1.85 -17.00
C ASN A 444 10.55 2.95 -16.48
N LEU A 445 9.34 2.58 -16.03
CA LEU A 445 8.39 3.51 -15.45
C LEU A 445 9.01 4.30 -14.28
N PHE A 446 9.68 3.62 -13.35
CA PHE A 446 10.27 4.28 -12.19
C PHE A 446 11.53 5.08 -12.54
N GLN A 447 12.35 4.63 -13.49
CA GLN A 447 13.47 5.43 -13.98
C GLN A 447 13.01 6.73 -14.62
N GLU A 448 11.92 6.70 -15.41
CA GLU A 448 11.31 7.90 -15.99
C GLU A 448 10.79 8.85 -14.90
N LEU A 449 10.13 8.32 -13.86
CA LEU A 449 9.62 9.14 -12.75
C LEU A 449 10.73 9.80 -11.91
N PHE A 450 11.86 9.13 -11.76
CA PHE A 450 13.00 9.60 -10.96
C PHE A 450 14.11 10.27 -11.80
N ALA A 451 13.93 10.36 -13.11
CA ALA A 451 14.82 11.14 -13.96
C ALA A 451 14.74 12.62 -13.53
N LYS A 452 15.90 13.27 -13.39
CA LYS A 452 15.93 14.72 -13.17
C LYS A 452 15.43 15.38 -14.46
N ASP A 453 14.39 16.21 -14.36
CA ASP A 453 14.08 17.16 -15.43
C ASP A 453 15.28 18.10 -15.57
N GLU A 454 16.10 17.92 -16.62
CA GLU A 454 17.24 18.79 -16.95
C GLU A 454 16.80 20.22 -17.35
N THR A 455 15.52 20.55 -17.21
CA THR A 455 14.87 21.78 -17.70
C THR A 455 14.32 22.69 -16.59
N SER A 456 14.69 22.49 -15.32
CA SER A 456 14.27 23.37 -14.21
C SER A 456 15.33 24.36 -13.73
#